data_AF-A0A1J3IKX4-F1
#
_entry.id   AF-A0A1J3IKX4-F1
#
_cell.length_a   1.000
_cell.length_b   1.000
_cell.length_c   1.000
_cell.angle_alpha   90.00
_cell.angle_beta   90.00
_cell.angle_gamma   90.00
#
_symmetry.space_group_name_H-M   'P 1'
#
loop_
_entity.id
_entity.type
_entity.pdbx_description
1 polymer ?
#
loop_
_entity_poly.entity_id
_entity_poly.type
_entity_poly.pdbx_seq_one_letter_code
_entity_poly.pdbx_strand_id
1 'polypeptide(L)'
;QTLEDLLRMCVLDWGGHWADHLCLAEFAYNNSFQSSICMAPFEALYGRPCRTPLCWTQVGERSMFGATFVQETTEKIRVLRLNMKEAQDRQRSYADRRRRELEFQVGDRVLSQDGYVEGP
;
A
#
# COMPACT_ATOMS: atom_id res chain seq x y z
N GLN A 1 -0.85 8.26 3.61
CA GLN A 1 -1.96 7.40 4.08
C GLN A 1 -1.65 5.90 4.14
N THR A 2 -1.55 5.15 3.03
CA THR A 2 -1.48 3.67 3.12
C THR A 2 -0.24 3.15 3.85
N LEU A 3 0.94 3.76 3.61
CA LEU A 3 2.17 3.42 4.33
C LEU A 3 2.07 3.74 5.83
N GLU A 4 1.45 4.86 6.19
CA GLU A 4 1.23 5.21 7.60
C GLU A 4 0.31 4.21 8.30
N ASP A 5 -0.77 3.78 7.63
CA ASP A 5 -1.69 2.79 8.18
C ASP A 5 -0.99 1.45 8.36
N LEU A 6 -0.11 1.09 7.42
CA LEU A 6 0.73 -0.09 7.52
C LEU A 6 1.67 -0.02 8.74
N LEU A 7 2.35 1.11 8.92
CA LEU A 7 3.25 1.36 10.06
C LEU A 7 2.50 1.37 11.38
N ARG A 8 1.30 1.96 11.45
CA ARG A 8 0.43 1.91 12.63
C ARG A 8 0.08 0.47 12.99
N MET A 9 -0.30 -0.35 12.01
CA MET A 9 -0.58 -1.77 12.24
C MET A 9 0.67 -2.53 12.72
N CYS A 10 1.85 -2.29 12.14
CA CYS A 10 3.09 -2.91 12.61
C CYS A 10 3.39 -2.60 14.08
N VAL A 11 3.25 -1.34 14.48
CA VAL A 11 3.49 -0.92 15.87
C VAL A 11 2.46 -1.55 16.81
N LEU A 12 1.20 -1.69 16.37
CA LEU A 12 0.14 -2.32 17.17
C LEU A 12 0.34 -3.84 17.31
N ASP A 13 0.68 -4.54 16.22
CA ASP A 13 0.77 -6.00 16.18
C ASP A 13 2.10 -6.53 16.74
N TRP A 14 3.20 -5.82 16.51
CA TRP A 14 4.55 -6.29 16.83
C TRP A 14 5.27 -5.47 17.90
N GLY A 15 4.68 -4.35 18.36
CA GLY A 15 5.32 -3.43 19.31
C GLY A 15 6.56 -2.75 18.73
N GLY A 16 7.30 -1.99 19.56
CA GLY A 16 8.52 -1.30 19.12
C GLY A 16 8.28 0.06 18.45
N HIS A 17 9.36 0.69 17.97
CA HIS A 17 9.28 2.01 17.34
C HIS A 17 8.92 1.87 15.86
N TRP A 18 8.18 2.82 15.29
CA TRP A 18 7.79 2.76 13.86
C TRP A 18 8.99 2.64 12.91
N ALA A 19 10.14 3.20 13.31
CA ALA A 19 11.39 3.14 12.57
C ALA A 19 11.91 1.70 12.42
N ASP A 20 11.67 0.84 13.41
CA ASP A 20 12.10 -0.57 13.39
C ASP A 20 11.35 -1.37 12.30
N HIS A 21 10.14 -0.91 11.95
CA HIS A 21 9.27 -1.54 10.95
C HIS A 21 9.35 -0.90 9.58
N LEU A 22 10.03 0.24 9.45
CA LEU A 22 10.05 1.05 8.23
C LEU A 22 10.53 0.25 7.02
N CYS A 23 11.63 -0.50 7.16
CA CYS A 23 12.19 -1.29 6.07
C CYS A 23 11.21 -2.36 5.57
N LEU A 24 10.51 -3.06 6.47
CA LEU A 24 9.54 -4.09 6.11
C LEU A 24 8.28 -3.47 5.48
N ALA A 25 7.82 -2.35 6.03
CA ALA A 25 6.65 -1.64 5.54
C ALA A 25 6.87 -1.07 4.12
N GLU A 26 8.01 -0.40 3.92
CA GLU A 26 8.42 0.12 2.62
C GLU A 26 8.59 -1.01 1.59
N PHE A 27 9.24 -2.11 2.00
CA PHE A 27 9.37 -3.29 1.15
C PHE A 27 8.00 -3.85 0.74
N ALA A 28 7.06 -4.00 1.67
CA ALA A 28 5.72 -4.48 1.36
C ALA A 28 4.97 -3.53 0.42
N TYR A 29 5.07 -2.21 0.64
CA TYR A 29 4.44 -1.18 -0.17
C TYR A 29 4.98 -1.19 -1.62
N ASN A 30 6.31 -1.15 -1.78
CA ASN A 30 6.97 -1.08 -3.08
C ASN A 30 6.75 -2.34 -3.95
N ASN A 31 6.45 -3.47 -3.32
CA ASN A 31 6.21 -4.76 -3.99
C ASN A 31 4.74 -5.15 -4.08
N SER A 32 3.82 -4.31 -3.63
CA SER A 32 2.39 -4.55 -3.74
C SER A 32 1.85 -3.95 -5.02
N PHE A 33 0.89 -4.65 -5.64
CA PHE A 33 0.21 -4.16 -6.84
C PHE A 33 -0.55 -2.87 -6.52
N GLN A 34 -0.39 -1.88 -7.39
CA GLN A 34 -1.12 -0.61 -7.31
C GLN A 34 -2.02 -0.43 -8.52
N SER A 35 -3.32 -0.27 -8.28
CA SER A 35 -4.32 -0.16 -9.35
C SER A 35 -4.16 1.09 -10.22
N SER A 36 -3.57 2.16 -9.70
CA SER A 36 -3.34 3.41 -10.44
C SER A 36 -2.28 3.28 -11.53
N ILE A 37 -1.29 2.41 -11.32
CA ILE A 37 -0.18 2.16 -12.25
C ILE A 37 -0.23 0.76 -12.88
N CYS A 38 -1.20 -0.06 -12.48
CA CYS A 38 -1.40 -1.45 -12.93
C CYS A 38 -0.16 -2.36 -12.76
N MET A 39 0.71 -2.07 -11.80
CA MET A 39 1.90 -2.86 -11.45
C MET A 39 2.38 -2.49 -10.04
N ALA A 40 3.44 -3.13 -9.54
CA ALA A 40 4.08 -2.67 -8.30
C ALA A 40 5.02 -1.47 -8.58
N PRO A 41 5.18 -0.51 -7.65
CA PRO A 41 6.15 0.59 -7.80
C PRO A 41 7.57 0.11 -8.12
N PHE A 42 8.00 -1.01 -7.52
CA PHE A 42 9.28 -1.64 -7.82
C PHE A 42 9.37 -2.09 -9.29
N GLU A 43 8.30 -2.69 -9.82
CA GLU A 43 8.24 -3.13 -11.22
C GLU A 43 8.27 -1.95 -12.17
N ALA A 44 7.54 -0.87 -11.84
CA ALA A 44 7.55 0.36 -12.63
C ALA A 44 8.95 0.99 -12.67
N LEU A 45 9.70 0.94 -11.57
CA LEU A 45 11.03 1.54 -11.46
C LEU A 45 12.12 0.70 -12.14
N TYR A 46 12.06 -0.62 -12.00
CA TYR A 46 13.16 -1.52 -12.42
C TYR A 46 12.83 -2.39 -13.63
N GLY A 47 11.59 -2.36 -14.13
CA GLY A 47 11.11 -3.17 -15.26
C GLY A 47 11.06 -4.67 -14.99
N ARG A 48 11.16 -5.10 -13.72
CA ARG A 48 11.17 -6.52 -13.33
C ARG A 48 10.52 -6.73 -11.97
N PRO A 49 9.91 -7.89 -11.69
CA PRO A 49 9.37 -8.21 -10.38
C PRO A 49 10.49 -8.30 -9.34
N CYS A 50 10.19 -7.90 -8.11
CA CYS A 50 11.12 -8.06 -7.00
C CYS A 50 11.33 -9.54 -6.67
N ARG A 51 12.60 -9.90 -6.46
CA ARG A 51 12.98 -11.20 -5.93
C ARG A 51 12.84 -11.16 -4.41
N THR A 52 11.62 -11.38 -3.95
CA THR A 52 11.32 -11.43 -2.51
C THR A 52 11.92 -12.69 -1.86
N PRO A 53 12.11 -12.72 -0.53
CA PRO A 53 12.52 -13.94 0.18
C PRO A 53 11.58 -15.13 -0.03
N LEU A 54 10.30 -14.87 -0.36
CA LEU A 54 9.31 -15.86 -0.78
C LEU A 54 9.71 -16.60 -2.07
N CYS A 55 10.58 -16.01 -2.90
CA CYS A 55 11.12 -16.57 -4.13
C CYS A 55 12.55 -17.16 -3.94
N TRP A 56 13.12 -17.16 -2.73
CA TRP A 56 14.43 -17.76 -2.40
C TRP A 56 14.36 -19.29 -2.31
N THR A 57 13.68 -19.93 -3.27
CA THR A 57 13.73 -21.38 -3.44
C THR A 57 15.06 -21.85 -4.03
N GLN A 58 15.92 -20.94 -4.50
CA GLN A 58 17.30 -21.29 -4.83
C GLN A 58 18.11 -21.49 -3.55
N VAL A 59 18.45 -22.76 -3.32
CA VAL A 59 19.12 -23.41 -2.19
C VAL A 59 20.33 -22.65 -1.59
N GLY A 60 20.89 -21.64 -2.27
CA GLY A 60 22.02 -20.85 -1.81
C GLY A 60 21.70 -19.72 -0.82
N GLU A 61 20.56 -19.02 -0.93
CA GLU A 61 20.28 -17.82 -0.11
C GLU A 61 19.60 -18.15 1.23
N ARG A 62 18.87 -19.28 1.32
CA ARG A 62 18.35 -19.83 2.58
C ARG A 62 19.44 -20.24 3.57
N SER A 63 20.67 -20.47 3.08
CA SER A 63 21.83 -20.76 3.91
C SER A 63 22.46 -19.50 4.50
N MET A 64 22.25 -18.33 3.89
CA MET A 64 22.88 -17.07 4.29
C MET A 64 22.13 -16.40 5.45
N PHE A 65 20.80 -16.44 5.40
CA PHE A 65 19.91 -15.99 6.46
C PHE A 65 19.17 -17.23 6.95
N GLY A 66 19.48 -17.72 8.15
CA GLY A 66 18.99 -19.00 8.66
C GLY A 66 17.48 -19.23 8.46
N ALA A 67 17.08 -20.49 8.33
CA ALA A 67 15.71 -20.88 7.98
C ALA A 67 14.61 -20.24 8.86
N THR A 68 14.91 -20.00 10.15
CA THR A 68 14.02 -19.32 11.10
C THR A 68 13.78 -17.86 10.73
N PHE A 69 14.84 -17.10 10.41
CA PHE A 69 14.74 -15.70 10.00
C PHE A 69 13.93 -15.54 8.70
N VAL A 70 14.14 -16.45 7.74
CA VAL A 70 13.39 -16.46 6.47
C VAL A 70 11.91 -16.72 6.73
N GLN A 71 11.57 -17.66 7.63
CA GLN A 71 10.19 -17.97 8.00
C GLN A 71 9.52 -16.78 8.72
N GLU A 72 10.18 -16.21 9.73
CA GLU A 72 9.67 -15.05 10.47
C GLU A 72 9.42 -13.85 9.55
N THR A 73 10.39 -13.54 8.69
CA THR A 73 10.27 -12.44 7.72
C THR A 73 9.15 -12.72 6.71
N THR A 74 9.00 -13.96 6.28
CA THR A 74 7.93 -14.38 5.36
C THR A 74 6.55 -14.17 5.98
N GLU A 75 6.35 -14.55 7.24
CA GLU A 75 5.07 -14.36 7.91
C GLU A 75 4.76 -12.88 8.13
N LYS A 76 5.76 -12.09 8.52
CA LYS A 76 5.62 -10.63 8.64
C LYS A 76 5.20 -9.99 7.32
N ILE A 77 5.81 -10.39 6.20
CA ILE A 77 5.43 -9.91 4.86
C ILE A 77 3.99 -10.30 4.52
N ARG A 78 3.55 -11.51 4.89
CA ARG A 78 2.18 -11.98 4.67
C ARG A 78 1.16 -11.11 5.38
N VAL A 79 1.39 -10.80 6.65
CA VAL A 79 0.55 -9.90 7.45
C VAL A 79 0.53 -8.50 6.83
N LEU A 80 1.69 -7.96 6.43
CA LEU A 80 1.75 -6.64 5.81
C LEU A 80 0.93 -6.54 4.53
N ARG A 81 0.95 -7.56 3.69
CA ARG A 81 0.13 -7.60 2.46
C ARG A 81 -1.37 -7.59 2.77
N LEU A 82 -1.78 -8.27 3.83
CA LEU A 82 -3.18 -8.27 4.28
C LEU A 82 -3.58 -6.86 4.76
N ASN A 83 -2.78 -6.28 5.66
CA ASN A 83 -3.03 -4.94 6.19
C ASN A 83 -3.05 -3.87 5.09
N MET A 84 -2.18 -4.01 4.08
CA MET A 84 -2.14 -3.15 2.90
C MET A 84 -3.47 -3.21 2.13
N LYS A 85 -3.99 -4.43 1.89
CA LYS A 85 -5.25 -4.63 1.19
C LYS A 85 -6.42 -4.03 1.95
N GLU A 86 -6.49 -4.24 3.26
CA GLU A 86 -7.53 -3.64 4.10
C GLU A 86 -7.48 -2.11 4.11
N ALA A 87 -6.27 -1.52 4.13
CA ALA A 87 -6.11 -0.08 4.02
C ALA A 87 -6.59 0.44 2.65
N GLN A 88 -6.26 -0.25 1.56
CA GLN A 88 -6.74 0.08 0.21
C GLN A 88 -8.26 -0.04 0.10
N ASP A 89 -8.85 -1.11 0.63
CA ASP A 89 -10.29 -1.34 0.60
C ASP A 89 -11.06 -0.27 1.42
N ARG A 90 -10.52 0.14 2.58
CA ARG A 90 -11.07 1.26 3.36
C ARG A 90 -11.00 2.58 2.59
N GLN A 91 -9.87 2.88 1.96
CA GLN A 91 -9.71 4.09 1.16
C GLN A 91 -10.71 4.11 -0.02
N ARG A 92 -10.86 2.98 -0.70
CA ARG A 92 -11.86 2.81 -1.76
C ARG A 92 -13.26 3.04 -1.24
N SER A 93 -13.65 2.38 -0.14
CA SER A 93 -14.96 2.56 0.48
C SER A 93 -15.24 4.01 0.85
N TYR A 94 -14.27 4.74 1.42
CA TYR A 94 -14.42 6.15 1.79
C TYR A 94 -14.49 7.09 0.59
N ALA A 95 -13.76 6.79 -0.49
CA ALA A 95 -13.83 7.54 -1.73
C ALA A 95 -15.18 7.31 -2.41
N ASP A 96 -15.60 6.05 -2.55
CA ASP A 96 -16.84 5.65 -3.23
C ASP A 96 -18.07 6.15 -2.48
N ARG A 97 -18.09 6.07 -1.14
CA ARG A 97 -19.19 6.60 -0.32
C ARG A 97 -19.35 8.13 -0.44
N ARG A 98 -18.29 8.84 -0.85
CA ARG A 98 -18.30 10.30 -1.05
C ARG A 98 -18.44 10.71 -2.52
N ARG A 99 -18.35 9.78 -3.48
CA ARG A 99 -18.72 10.03 -4.87
C ARG A 99 -20.24 9.96 -5.00
N ARG A 100 -20.89 11.11 -5.07
CA ARG A 100 -22.20 11.22 -5.73
C ARG A 100 -21.91 11.54 -7.19
N GLU A 101 -22.60 10.88 -8.12
CA GLU A 101 -22.72 11.42 -9.47
C GLU A 101 -23.48 12.75 -9.34
N LEU A 102 -22.74 13.85 -9.35
CA LEU A 102 -23.33 15.18 -9.47
C LEU A 102 -23.34 15.53 -10.94
N GLU A 103 -24.53 15.49 -11.54
CA GLU A 103 -24.77 16.13 -12.82
C GLU A 103 -25.10 17.60 -12.55
N PHE A 104 -24.31 18.50 -13.12
CA PHE A 104 -24.57 19.93 -13.09
C PHE A 104 -25.31 20.33 -14.35
N GLN A 105 -26.31 21.19 -14.22
CA GLN A 105 -26.95 21.84 -15.35
C GLN A 105 -26.36 23.23 -15.58
N VAL A 106 -26.42 23.69 -16.83
CA VAL A 106 -26.02 25.05 -17.19
C VAL A 106 -26.79 26.04 -16.31
N GLY A 107 -26.07 26.87 -15.54
CA GLY A 107 -26.65 27.83 -14.61
C GLY A 107 -26.66 27.41 -13.13
N ASP A 108 -26.23 26.20 -12.78
CA ASP A 108 -26.04 25.80 -11.39
C ASP A 108 -24.88 26.58 -10.76
N ARG A 109 -25.08 27.09 -9.54
CA ARG A 109 -24.01 27.76 -8.79
C ARG A 109 -23.19 26.75 -8.00
N VAL A 110 -21.95 26.55 -8.42
CA VAL A 110 -20.99 25.65 -7.78
C VAL A 110 -20.02 26.42 -6.91
N LEU A 111 -19.76 25.90 -5.70
CA LEU A 111 -18.74 26.45 -4.82
C LEU A 111 -17.38 25.89 -5.23
N SER A 112 -16.50 26.76 -5.73
CA SER A 112 -15.09 26.48 -5.97
C SER A 112 -14.23 27.03 -4.85
N GLN A 113 -12.96 26.61 -4.78
CA GLN A 113 -11.99 27.13 -3.80
C GLN A 113 -11.84 28.66 -3.87
N ASP A 114 -12.09 29.26 -5.05
CA ASP A 114 -11.97 30.70 -5.28
C ASP A 114 -13.31 31.46 -5.14
N GLY A 115 -14.39 30.78 -4.73
CA GLY A 115 -15.73 31.35 -4.57
C GLY A 115 -16.79 30.70 -5.47
N TYR A 116 -17.94 31.34 -5.61
CA TYR A 116 -19.03 30.85 -6.45
C TYR A 116 -18.74 31.06 -7.93
N VAL A 117 -18.85 29.99 -8.70
CA VAL A 117 -18.78 30.01 -10.18
C VAL A 117 -20.06 29.39 -10.73
N GLU A 118 -20.55 29.93 -11.83
CA GLU A 118 -21.64 29.31 -12.58
C GLU A 118 -21.09 28.09 -13.33
N GLY A 119 -21.81 26.99 -13.26
CA GLY A 119 -21.49 25.75 -13.97
C GLY A 119 -21.51 25.96 -15.49
N PRO A 120 -20.74 25.16 -16.25
CA PRO A 120 -20.65 25.27 -17.70
C PRO A 120 -21.99 25.01 -18.41
#